data_AF-F3CBL2-F1
#
_entry.id   AF-F3CBL2-F1
#
_cell.length_a   1.000
_cell.length_b   1.000
_cell.length_c   1.000
_cell.angle_alpha   90.00
_cell.angle_beta   90.00
_cell.angle_gamma   90.00
#
_symmetry.space_group_name_H-M   'P 1'
#
loop_
_entity.id
_entity.type
_entity.pdbx_description
1 polymer ?
#
loop_
_entity_poly.entity_id
_entity_poly.type
_entity_poly.pdbx_seq_one_letter_code
_entity_poly.pdbx_strand_id
1 'polypeptide(L)'
;DIARLMGKRLDERNTRKLDADQRRTAWLLTHGEWQKCLLISESAVFALLIHHYIPENRALRRWLTQDVLPALSARPVDINNDGPTHCQMQWQGTTLSTLQWRGDIWVKLRDMPEIAQVQTTGKKYGWLKRLKLLGKRAA
;
A
#
# COMPACT_ATOMS: atom_id res chain seq x y z
N ASP A 1 12.31 17.90 6.60
CA ASP A 1 10.89 17.86 6.21
C ASP A 1 10.77 17.87 4.69
N ILE A 2 9.81 17.16 4.13
CA ILE A 2 9.58 16.98 2.68
C ILE A 2 9.25 18.31 1.99
N ALA A 3 8.57 19.22 2.68
CA ALA A 3 8.34 20.60 2.24
C ALA A 3 9.66 21.28 1.80
N ARG A 4 10.71 21.12 2.61
CA ARG A 4 12.02 21.69 2.34
C ARG A 4 12.72 21.01 1.16
N LEU A 5 12.55 19.70 1.02
CA LEU A 5 13.10 18.94 -0.12
C LEU A 5 12.42 19.34 -1.44
N MET A 6 11.12 19.63 -1.40
CA MET A 6 10.37 20.16 -2.54
C MET A 6 10.63 21.65 -2.82
N GLY A 7 11.42 22.33 -1.97
CA GLY A 7 11.64 23.78 -2.05
C GLY A 7 10.38 24.62 -1.80
N LYS A 8 9.33 24.05 -1.17
CA LYS A 8 8.03 24.70 -1.03
C LYS A 8 7.41 24.48 0.34
N ARG A 9 6.83 25.54 0.92
CA ARG A 9 6.09 25.43 2.18
C ARG A 9 4.77 24.67 1.97
N LEU A 10 4.51 23.71 2.85
CA LEU A 10 3.24 22.98 2.90
C LEU A 10 2.26 23.72 3.82
N ASP A 11 1.66 24.78 3.29
CA ASP A 11 0.62 25.54 3.99
C ASP A 11 -0.77 24.93 3.70
N GLU A 12 -1.79 25.30 4.49
CA GLU A 12 -3.17 24.82 4.34
C GLU A 12 -3.70 24.96 2.90
N ARG A 13 -3.33 26.03 2.21
CA ARG A 13 -3.74 26.27 0.82
C ARG A 13 -3.14 25.26 -0.16
N ASN A 14 -1.88 24.89 0.03
CA ASN A 14 -1.17 23.95 -0.86
C ASN A 14 -1.57 22.50 -0.60
N THR A 15 -2.10 22.23 0.59
CA THR A 15 -2.55 20.89 1.01
C THR A 15 -4.07 20.71 0.88
N ARG A 16 -4.81 21.74 0.46
CA ARG A 16 -6.27 21.69 0.26
C ARG A 16 -6.72 20.73 -0.84
N LYS A 17 -5.82 20.42 -1.79
CA LYS A 17 -6.07 19.44 -2.85
C LYS A 17 -5.89 17.99 -2.40
N LEU A 18 -5.38 17.77 -1.19
CA LEU A 18 -5.20 16.45 -0.62
C LEU A 18 -6.50 15.94 -0.02
N ASP A 19 -6.72 14.64 -0.19
CA ASP A 19 -7.85 13.95 0.40
C ASP A 19 -7.74 13.87 1.93
N ALA A 20 -8.84 13.50 2.60
CA ALA A 20 -8.90 13.47 4.07
C ALA A 20 -7.95 12.42 4.68
N ASP A 21 -7.71 11.31 3.99
CA ASP A 21 -6.75 10.26 4.38
C ASP A 21 -5.29 10.67 4.12
N GLN A 22 -5.07 11.66 3.25
CA GLN A 22 -3.75 12.10 2.82
C GLN A 22 -3.08 13.10 3.76
N ARG A 23 -3.83 13.70 4.69
CA ARG A 23 -3.31 14.68 5.64
C ARG A 23 -3.87 14.48 7.04
N ARG A 24 -3.02 14.64 8.05
CA ARG A 24 -3.41 14.62 9.45
C ARG A 24 -2.59 15.63 10.22
N THR A 25 -3.22 16.37 11.13
CA THR A 25 -2.47 17.23 12.06
C THR A 25 -2.21 16.47 13.35
N ALA A 26 -0.95 16.42 13.78
CA ALA A 26 -0.55 15.75 15.00
C ALA A 26 0.45 16.60 15.79
N TRP A 27 0.49 16.42 17.10
CA TRP A 27 1.53 16.99 17.93
C TRP A 27 2.78 16.13 17.81
N LEU A 28 3.92 16.74 17.50
CA LEU A 28 5.23 16.10 17.45
C LEU A 28 6.20 16.82 18.38
N LEU A 29 7.02 16.05 19.08
CA LEU A 29 8.15 16.58 19.82
C LEU A 29 9.28 16.88 18.83
N THR A 30 9.53 18.17 18.59
CA THR A 30 10.56 18.64 17.64
C THR A 30 11.50 19.57 18.38
N HIS A 31 12.80 19.28 18.39
CA HIS A 31 13.82 20.06 19.11
C HIS A 31 13.50 20.31 20.60
N GLY A 32 12.84 19.36 21.26
CA GLY A 32 12.48 19.47 22.69
C GLY A 32 11.16 20.18 22.98
N GLU A 33 10.47 20.71 21.96
CA GLU A 33 9.17 21.35 22.12
C GLU A 33 8.06 20.57 21.39
N TRP A 34 6.88 20.53 22.00
CA TRP A 34 5.70 19.99 21.35
C TRP A 34 5.14 21.01 20.36
N GLN A 35 5.16 20.64 19.08
CA GLN A 35 4.67 21.49 18.00
C GLN A 35 3.57 20.77 17.22
N LYS A 36 2.54 21.52 16.84
CA LYS A 36 1.46 21.02 16.00
C LYS A 36 1.93 20.97 14.55
N CYS A 37 2.18 19.78 14.03
CA CYS A 37 2.74 19.54 12.71
C CYS A 37 1.71 18.92 11.76
N LEU A 38 1.77 19.33 10.49
CA LEU A 38 1.02 18.67 9.42
C LEU A 38 1.78 17.42 8.97
N LEU A 39 1.16 16.26 9.15
CA LEU A 39 1.62 14.99 8.60
C LEU A 39 0.90 14.75 7.28
N ILE A 40 1.64 14.20 6.32
CA ILE A 40 1.11 13.78 5.04
C ILE A 40 1.45 12.31 4.81
N SER A 41 0.54 11.58 4.15
CA SER A 41 0.76 10.18 3.80
C SER A 41 1.74 10.05 2.63
N GLU A 42 2.16 8.82 2.33
CA GLU A 42 2.93 8.53 1.11
C GLU A 42 2.18 8.98 -0.16
N SER A 43 0.88 8.65 -0.27
CA SER A 43 0.05 9.04 -1.43
C SER A 43 -0.01 10.56 -1.59
N ALA A 44 -0.07 11.29 -0.47
CA ALA A 44 -0.05 12.74 -0.45
C ALA A 44 1.26 13.34 -0.97
N VAL A 45 2.41 12.74 -0.63
CA VAL A 45 3.71 13.17 -1.16
C VAL A 45 3.71 13.11 -2.68
N PHE A 46 3.23 12.00 -3.25
CA PHE A 46 3.14 11.87 -4.71
C PHE A 46 2.12 12.83 -5.33
N ALA A 47 0.95 13.00 -4.71
CA ALA A 47 -0.03 13.98 -5.15
C ALA A 47 0.57 15.40 -5.19
N LEU A 48 1.34 15.78 -4.16
CA LEU A 48 2.02 17.07 -4.10
C LEU A 48 3.09 17.22 -5.17
N LEU A 49 3.88 16.18 -5.45
CA LEU A 49 4.89 16.19 -6.53
C LEU A 49 4.26 16.34 -7.92
N ILE A 50 3.06 15.80 -8.12
CA ILE A 50 2.31 15.91 -9.38
C ILE A 50 1.67 17.30 -9.50
N HIS A 51 0.97 17.75 -8.46
CA HIS A 51 0.29 19.06 -8.46
C HIS A 51 1.26 20.24 -8.49
N HIS A 52 2.46 20.05 -7.95
CA HIS A 52 3.53 21.04 -7.93
C HIS A 52 4.73 20.51 -8.70
N TYR A 53 4.49 20.23 -9.97
CA TYR A 53 5.52 19.73 -10.85
C TYR A 53 6.63 20.76 -11.03
N ILE A 54 7.81 20.41 -10.54
CA ILE A 54 9.06 21.11 -10.72
C ILE A 54 10.01 20.04 -11.31
N PRO A 55 10.63 20.24 -12.49
CA PRO A 55 11.43 19.21 -13.13
C PRO A 55 12.60 18.71 -12.25
N GLU A 56 13.14 19.57 -11.39
CA GLU A 56 14.16 19.27 -10.40
C GLU A 56 13.68 18.24 -9.36
N ASN A 57 12.37 18.14 -9.12
CA ASN A 57 11.78 17.14 -8.22
C ASN A 57 11.78 15.72 -8.83
N ARG A 58 12.23 15.52 -10.08
CA ARG A 58 12.38 14.16 -10.65
C ARG A 58 13.39 13.34 -9.85
N ALA A 59 14.49 13.96 -9.43
CA ALA A 59 15.50 13.31 -8.60
C ALA A 59 14.93 12.97 -7.22
N LEU A 60 14.20 13.91 -6.61
CA LEU A 60 13.51 13.70 -5.33
C LEU A 60 12.51 12.55 -5.40
N ARG A 61 11.66 12.51 -6.44
CA ARG A 61 10.69 11.42 -6.66
C ARG A 61 11.40 10.07 -6.79
N ARG A 62 12.50 10.03 -7.56
CA ARG A 62 13.27 8.79 -7.76
C ARG A 62 13.87 8.30 -6.46
N TRP A 63 14.50 9.19 -5.70
CA TRP A 63 15.08 8.89 -4.39
C TRP A 63 14.03 8.40 -3.38
N LEU A 64 12.85 9.04 -3.34
CA LEU A 64 11.75 8.59 -2.49
C LEU A 64 11.33 7.15 -2.82
N THR A 65 11.10 6.85 -4.10
CA THR A 65 10.63 5.53 -4.53
C THR A 65 11.67 4.43 -4.40
N GLN A 66 12.95 4.75 -4.65
CA GLN A 66 14.01 3.74 -4.72
C GLN A 66 14.71 3.50 -3.40
N ASP A 67 14.81 4.52 -2.55
CA ASP A 67 15.61 4.45 -1.32
C ASP A 67 14.74 4.60 -0.06
N VAL A 68 13.92 5.66 0.00
CA VAL A 68 13.21 6.01 1.23
C VAL A 68 12.04 5.06 1.52
N LEU A 69 11.15 4.84 0.55
CA LEU A 69 9.97 4.01 0.75
C LEU A 69 10.33 2.56 1.07
N PRO A 70 11.26 1.90 0.34
CA PRO A 70 11.70 0.56 0.70
C PRO A 70 12.29 0.47 2.12
N ALA A 71 13.07 1.48 2.54
CA ALA A 71 13.63 1.52 3.88
C ALA A 71 12.54 1.68 4.96
N LEU A 72 11.47 2.43 4.68
CA LEU A 72 10.33 2.58 5.58
C LEU A 72 9.45 1.32 5.62
N SER A 73 9.23 0.67 4.48
CA SER A 73 8.44 -0.56 4.36
C SER A 73 9.15 -1.80 4.91
N ALA A 74 10.48 -1.80 4.96
CA ALA A 74 11.26 -2.86 5.61
C ALA A 74 11.05 -2.87 7.14
N ARG A 75 10.54 -1.78 7.72
CA ARG A 75 10.14 -1.75 9.12
C ARG A 75 8.83 -2.55 9.26
N PRO A 76 8.76 -3.54 10.17
CA PRO A 76 7.52 -4.24 10.43
C PRO A 76 6.47 -3.20 10.85
N VAL A 77 5.46 -3.02 10.01
CA VAL A 77 4.36 -2.10 10.29
C VAL A 77 3.50 -2.74 11.38
N ASP A 78 3.10 -1.92 12.36
CA ASP A 78 2.30 -2.34 13.50
C ASP A 78 1.05 -3.14 13.08
N ILE A 79 0.67 -4.07 13.95
CA ILE A 79 -0.44 -5.03 13.85
C ILE A 79 -1.81 -4.36 13.59
N ASN A 80 -1.89 -3.03 13.75
CA ASN A 80 -3.09 -2.21 13.51
C ASN A 80 -3.15 -1.58 12.11
N ASN A 81 -2.21 -1.90 11.22
CA ASN A 81 -2.29 -1.48 9.83
C ASN A 81 -3.18 -2.45 9.05
N ASP A 82 -4.43 -2.06 8.80
CA ASP A 82 -5.37 -2.74 7.89
C ASP A 82 -4.92 -2.73 6.41
N GLY A 83 -3.63 -2.50 6.15
CA GLY A 83 -3.02 -2.46 4.83
C GLY A 83 -2.76 -3.85 4.28
N PRO A 84 -2.79 -4.02 2.95
CA PRO A 84 -2.43 -5.28 2.31
C PRO A 84 -0.95 -5.58 2.59
N THR A 85 -0.68 -6.68 3.29
CA THR A 85 0.67 -7.13 3.63
C THR A 85 1.04 -8.32 2.75
N HIS A 86 2.19 -8.24 2.08
CA HIS A 86 2.69 -9.36 1.31
C HIS A 86 3.36 -10.38 2.25
N CYS A 87 2.89 -11.62 2.19
CA CYS A 87 3.38 -12.72 3.02
C CYS A 87 3.83 -13.89 2.14
N GLN A 88 4.64 -14.78 2.70
CA GLN A 88 4.94 -16.08 2.10
C GLN A 88 4.25 -17.17 2.91
N MET A 89 3.56 -18.07 2.20
CA MET A 89 2.91 -19.23 2.80
C MET A 89 3.54 -20.50 2.25
N GLN A 90 3.98 -21.39 3.12
CA GLN A 90 4.37 -22.73 2.70
C GLN A 90 3.12 -23.59 2.50
N TRP A 91 2.95 -24.10 1.29
CA TRP A 91 1.84 -24.97 0.91
C TRP A 91 2.40 -26.20 0.21
N GLN A 92 2.32 -27.36 0.88
CA GLN A 92 2.76 -28.66 0.35
C GLN A 92 4.18 -28.70 -0.24
N GLY A 93 5.12 -28.01 0.40
CA GLY A 93 6.51 -27.94 -0.05
C GLY A 93 6.80 -26.84 -1.09
N THR A 94 5.76 -26.14 -1.58
CA THR A 94 5.92 -24.95 -2.42
C THR A 94 5.74 -23.68 -1.58
N THR A 95 6.53 -22.64 -1.85
CA THR A 95 6.34 -21.32 -1.23
C THR A 95 5.45 -20.46 -2.13
N LEU A 96 4.26 -20.14 -1.65
CA LEU A 96 3.30 -19.28 -2.34
C LEU A 96 3.43 -17.83 -1.85
N SER A 97 3.36 -16.88 -2.80
CA SER A 97 3.24 -15.45 -2.48
C SER A 97 1.78 -15.12 -2.19
N THR A 98 1.48 -14.75 -0.95
CA THR A 98 0.12 -14.41 -0.51
C THR A 98 0.02 -12.95 -0.08
N LEU A 99 -1.21 -12.45 -0.04
CA LEU A 99 -1.51 -11.12 0.45
C LEU A 99 -2.46 -11.24 1.64
N GLN A 100 -2.03 -10.84 2.82
CA GLN A 100 -2.88 -10.76 4.00
C GLN A 100 -3.55 -9.39 4.04
N TRP A 101 -4.87 -9.35 4.11
CA TRP A 101 -5.62 -8.11 4.20
C TRP A 101 -6.93 -8.30 4.96
N ARG A 102 -7.15 -7.47 6.00
CA ARG A 102 -8.34 -7.50 6.88
C ARG A 102 -8.68 -8.88 7.49
N GLY A 103 -7.65 -9.65 7.84
CA GLY A 103 -7.81 -10.99 8.41
C GLY A 103 -7.96 -12.11 7.37
N ASP A 104 -8.11 -11.77 6.09
CA ASP A 104 -8.19 -12.76 5.00
C ASP A 104 -6.84 -12.92 4.28
N ILE A 105 -6.58 -14.13 3.79
CA ILE A 105 -5.44 -14.44 2.92
C ILE A 105 -5.92 -14.52 1.48
N TRP A 106 -5.37 -13.64 0.66
CA TRP A 106 -5.59 -13.58 -0.77
C TRP A 106 -4.44 -14.30 -1.48
N VAL A 107 -4.79 -15.19 -2.40
CA VAL A 107 -3.81 -15.86 -3.25
C VAL A 107 -4.00 -15.41 -4.70
N LYS A 108 -2.91 -15.33 -5.47
CA LYS A 108 -3.00 -15.06 -6.90
C LYS A 108 -3.85 -16.14 -7.55
N LEU A 109 -4.86 -15.75 -8.32
CA LEU A 109 -5.77 -16.69 -8.99
C LEU A 109 -5.02 -17.73 -9.85
N ARG A 110 -3.86 -17.35 -10.41
CA ARG A 110 -3.00 -18.24 -11.21
C ARG A 110 -2.39 -19.39 -10.40
N ASP A 111 -2.23 -19.23 -9.09
CA ASP A 111 -1.68 -20.23 -8.17
C ASP A 111 -2.84 -21.13 -7.61
N MET A 112 -4.09 -20.79 -7.92
CA MET A 112 -5.28 -21.55 -7.49
C MET A 112 -5.34 -22.99 -8.00
N PRO A 113 -4.90 -23.34 -9.23
CA PRO A 113 -4.85 -24.73 -9.67
C PRO A 113 -3.97 -25.60 -8.79
N GLU A 114 -2.81 -25.10 -8.34
CA GLU A 114 -1.92 -25.84 -7.44
C GLU A 114 -2.57 -26.05 -6.06
N ILE A 115 -3.28 -25.04 -5.55
CA ILE A 115 -4.03 -25.14 -4.30
C ILE A 115 -5.23 -26.08 -4.42
N ALA A 116 -5.96 -26.02 -5.53
CA ALA A 116 -7.20 -26.76 -5.75
C ALA A 116 -6.96 -28.23 -6.09
N GLN A 117 -5.89 -28.54 -6.84
CA GLN A 117 -5.55 -29.92 -7.23
C GLN A 117 -5.36 -30.84 -6.03
N VAL A 118 -4.84 -30.30 -4.93
CA VAL A 118 -4.68 -30.98 -3.63
C VAL A 118 -6.01 -31.47 -3.06
N GLN A 119 -7.12 -30.74 -3.27
CA GLN A 119 -8.44 -31.14 -2.76
C GLN A 119 -9.08 -32.26 -3.60
N THR A 120 -8.50 -32.64 -4.75
CA THR A 120 -9.15 -33.50 -5.75
C THR A 120 -8.79 -34.98 -5.70
N THR A 121 -8.36 -35.50 -4.54
CA THR A 121 -8.38 -36.96 -4.33
C THR A 121 -9.82 -37.50 -4.20
N GLY A 122 -10.84 -36.62 -4.09
CA GLY A 122 -12.25 -36.97 -4.24
C GLY A 122 -12.96 -36.11 -5.31
N LYS A 123 -13.27 -36.70 -6.45
CA LYS A 123 -14.18 -36.19 -7.52
C LYS A 123 -13.82 -34.83 -8.15
N LYS A 124 -13.26 -34.91 -9.36
CA LYS A 124 -13.13 -33.83 -10.35
C LYS A 124 -14.50 -33.24 -10.76
N TYR A 125 -15.05 -32.30 -10.00
CA TYR A 125 -16.15 -31.46 -10.48
C TYR A 125 -15.88 -29.96 -10.26
N GLY A 126 -15.58 -29.26 -11.37
CA GLY A 126 -16.29 -28.02 -11.68
C GLY A 126 -15.81 -26.69 -11.09
N TRP A 127 -14.57 -26.53 -10.61
CA TRP A 127 -14.11 -25.20 -10.15
C TRP A 127 -14.14 -24.14 -11.28
N LEU A 128 -13.77 -24.51 -12.50
CA LEU A 128 -13.89 -23.65 -13.69
C LEU A 128 -15.34 -23.30 -14.07
N LYS A 129 -16.32 -24.13 -13.71
CA LYS A 129 -17.74 -23.82 -13.95
C LYS A 129 -18.28 -22.79 -12.94
N ARG A 130 -17.79 -22.79 -11.69
CA ARG A 130 -18.19 -21.81 -10.66
C ARG A 130 -17.61 -20.41 -10.92
N LEU A 131 -16.39 -20.30 -11.45
CA LEU A 131 -15.82 -19.00 -11.84
C LEU A 131 -16.61 -18.31 -12.96
N LYS A 132 -17.14 -19.06 -13.93
CA LYS A 132 -18.00 -18.51 -14.99
C LYS A 132 -19.38 -18.03 -14.50
N LEU A 133 -19.83 -18.50 -13.34
CA LEU A 133 -21.13 -18.12 -12.76
C LEU A 133 -21.07 -16.83 -11.93
N LEU A 134 -19.88 -16.41 -11.46
CA LEU A 134 -19.70 -15.19 -10.65
C LEU A 134 -19.57 -13.91 -11.48
N GLY A 135 -19.53 -13.99 -12.82
CA GLY A 135 -19.41 -12.84 -13.72
C GLY A 135 -20.73 -12.18 -14.18
N LYS A 136 -21.89 -12.54 -13.60
CA LYS A 136 -23.19 -11.96 -13.97
C LYS A 136 -23.99 -11.50 -12.74
N ARG A 137 -23.49 -10.52 -12.00
CA ARG A 137 -24.32 -9.66 -11.13
C ARG A 137 -23.67 -8.28 -10.97
N ALA A 138 -24.12 -7.33 -11.79
CA ALA A 138 -24.26 -5.91 -11.46
C ALA A 138 -25.09 -5.27 -12.58
N ALA A 139 -26.39 -5.16 -12.33
CA ALA A 139 -27.26 -4.13 -12.87
C ALA A 139 -27.55 -3.17 -11.72
#